data_AF-A0A7C3NKF9-F1
#
_entry.id   AF-A0A7C3NKF9-F1
#
_cell.length_a   1.000
_cell.length_b   1.000
_cell.length_c   1.000
_cell.angle_alpha   90.00
_cell.angle_beta   90.00
_cell.angle_gamma   90.00
#
_symmetry.space_group_name_H-M   'P 1'
#
loop_
_entity.id
_entity.type
_entity.pdbx_description
1 polymer ?
#
loop_
_entity_poly.entity_id
_entity_poly.type
_entity_poly.pdbx_seq_one_letter_code
_entity_poly.pdbx_strand_id
1 'polypeptide(L)'
;MSNKLSRRQVLGLGAAAVAAGITLPKKEAEAINHGGSGGAYQPFRGYNPKRGGDRPYWEKSYSGGPVDVKPLPPVLPGKGYKPVVVPNGAALPFKIVDGAKVFHLIAEEVDWAFDSGLRAKCWGYNGRVNGTVIEAVEGERVRIYVTNRLAISTSVHWHGFNLPNGMDGVGALTQPFIKPGETFKYEFTLRQYGTQMFHAHHDEMTQMGMGLIGNFIIHPRNPSPEYHVDRDFSLMISEWDIPAGSSRPNTLEMSDFNILTLNGKVFPSTAPLVCKIGDKVRIRFGNLGAMDHHPMHMHGHHFRVTATDGEDIPLSAQWPETTVLVAVGQSRNVEFIADAPGDWPLHCHMTHHIMNQMGHEFPNMVGVNKEGLDERVRPLLPSYMTMGETGMDMGKMAEVMPYPRNTISMKGAPGPFGDYISMGGLFTIVKVRDQLKSYDEDPGWYKHPAGTVALPATNADLRRDGIDLKALANASAHAEHPDGCYHE
;
A
#
# COMPACT_ATOMS: atom_id res chain seq x y z
N MET A 1 1.74 53.55 14.08
CA MET A 1 2.07 52.56 15.11
C MET A 1 2.62 51.33 14.43
N SER A 2 3.78 50.84 14.89
CA SER A 2 4.62 49.81 14.27
C SER A 2 4.05 48.42 14.54
N ASN A 3 3.77 47.64 13.48
CA ASN A 3 3.65 46.18 13.60
C ASN A 3 4.90 45.55 12.99
N LYS A 4 5.77 45.04 13.86
CA LYS A 4 6.96 44.26 13.50
C LYS A 4 6.51 42.90 12.96
N LEU A 5 6.84 42.62 11.70
CA LEU A 5 6.82 41.27 11.13
C LEU A 5 7.68 40.33 11.99
N SER A 6 7.14 39.17 12.35
CA SER A 6 7.88 38.19 13.15
C SER A 6 8.85 37.38 12.27
N ARG A 7 9.95 36.88 12.84
CA ARG A 7 10.99 36.07 12.15
C ARG A 7 10.45 34.85 11.39
N ARG A 8 9.23 34.37 11.68
CA ARG A 8 8.58 33.28 10.93
C ARG A 8 8.04 33.72 9.56
N GLN A 9 7.70 34.99 9.37
CA GLN A 9 7.17 35.50 8.09
C GLN A 9 8.27 35.82 7.06
N VAL A 10 9.51 35.99 7.49
CA VAL A 10 10.66 36.27 6.61
C VAL A 10 11.22 34.98 5.97
N LEU A 11 10.95 33.80 6.55
CA LEU A 11 11.39 32.51 5.98
C LEU A 11 10.43 31.95 4.91
N GLY A 12 9.23 32.53 4.75
CA GLY A 12 8.23 32.07 3.77
C GLY A 12 8.17 32.85 2.45
N LEU A 13 8.97 33.91 2.28
CA LEU A 13 8.86 34.84 1.14
C LEU A 13 10.15 34.99 0.31
N GLY A 14 11.01 33.98 0.31
CA GLY A 14 12.32 34.04 -0.35
C GLY A 14 12.61 32.89 -1.31
N ALA A 15 11.80 32.71 -2.37
CA ALA A 15 12.24 31.99 -3.58
C ALA A 15 11.31 32.24 -4.78
N ALA A 16 11.20 33.49 -5.22
CA ALA A 16 10.73 33.80 -6.56
C ALA A 16 11.54 34.97 -7.12
N ALA A 17 12.64 34.67 -7.82
CA ALA A 17 13.31 35.60 -8.73
C ALA A 17 14.19 34.84 -9.74
N VAL A 18 13.60 34.64 -10.93
CA VAL A 18 14.13 34.89 -12.27
C VAL A 18 15.63 34.64 -12.53
N ALA A 19 15.84 33.79 -13.52
CA ALA A 19 17.08 33.56 -14.26
C ALA A 19 17.81 34.85 -14.68
N ALA A 20 19.10 34.94 -14.36
CA ALA A 20 20.07 35.70 -15.12
C ALA A 20 21.38 34.92 -15.11
N GLY A 21 21.87 34.59 -16.31
CA GLY A 21 23.02 33.73 -16.52
C GLY A 21 24.29 34.27 -15.88
N ILE A 22 25.00 33.39 -15.18
CA ILE A 22 26.43 33.52 -14.92
C ILE A 22 27.07 32.28 -15.53
N THR A 23 27.72 32.48 -16.66
CA THR A 23 28.62 31.52 -17.29
C THR A 23 29.78 31.21 -16.34
N LEU A 24 29.78 30.00 -15.77
CA LEU A 24 30.95 29.44 -15.08
C LEU A 24 31.79 28.62 -16.07
N PRO A 25 33.13 28.64 -15.98
CA PRO A 25 33.99 27.99 -16.96
C PRO A 25 33.80 26.48 -16.91
N LYS A 26 33.65 25.85 -18.08
CA LYS A 26 33.83 24.40 -18.26
C LYS A 26 35.22 24.02 -17.75
N LYS A 27 35.29 23.45 -16.54
CA LYS A 27 36.33 22.48 -16.22
C LYS A 27 35.80 21.13 -16.65
N GLU A 28 36.50 20.53 -17.60
CA GLU A 28 36.32 19.16 -18.03
C GLU A 28 36.24 18.27 -16.79
N ALA A 29 35.08 17.68 -16.56
CA ALA A 29 34.97 16.56 -15.66
C ALA A 29 35.65 15.38 -16.38
N GLU A 30 36.92 15.14 -16.04
CA GLU A 30 37.57 13.88 -16.36
C GLU A 30 36.68 12.77 -15.79
N ALA A 31 36.01 12.05 -16.69
CA ALA A 31 35.34 10.81 -16.36
C ALA A 31 36.40 9.85 -15.81
N ILE A 32 36.41 9.64 -14.50
CA ILE A 32 37.13 8.53 -13.90
C ILE A 32 36.42 7.26 -14.38
N ASN A 33 36.91 6.78 -15.52
CA ASN A 33 36.46 5.57 -16.17
C ASN A 33 37.02 4.40 -15.35
N HIS A 34 36.31 3.98 -14.30
CA HIS A 34 36.54 2.68 -13.70
C HIS A 34 35.96 1.59 -14.62
N GLY A 35 36.59 1.43 -15.77
CA GLY A 35 36.61 0.16 -16.50
C GLY A 35 37.33 -0.88 -15.65
N GLY A 36 36.66 -1.37 -14.61
CA GLY A 36 37.13 -2.44 -13.75
C GLY A 36 36.43 -3.73 -14.15
N SER A 37 37.18 -4.61 -14.79
CA SER A 37 36.85 -6.03 -14.98
C SER A 37 36.36 -6.66 -13.66
N GLY A 38 35.50 -7.68 -13.79
CA GLY A 38 34.83 -8.38 -12.69
C GLY A 38 35.76 -8.93 -11.60
N GLY A 39 36.17 -8.06 -10.67
CA GLY A 39 36.86 -8.43 -9.46
C GLY A 39 35.90 -9.15 -8.54
N ALA A 40 36.15 -10.45 -8.31
CA ALA A 40 35.50 -11.20 -7.25
C ALA A 40 35.67 -10.48 -5.91
N TYR A 41 34.58 -10.36 -5.14
CA TYR A 41 34.59 -9.89 -3.77
C TYR A 41 35.68 -10.62 -2.98
N GLN A 42 36.61 -9.88 -2.38
CA GLN A 42 37.63 -10.41 -1.49
C GLN A 42 37.07 -10.32 -0.06
N PRO A 43 36.84 -11.44 0.65
CA PRO A 43 36.33 -11.38 2.02
C PRO A 43 37.27 -10.60 2.93
N PHE A 44 36.69 -9.88 3.89
CA PHE A 44 37.38 -9.09 4.91
C PHE A 44 38.51 -9.91 5.55
N ARG A 45 39.76 -9.45 5.43
CA ARG A 45 41.00 -10.16 5.82
C ARG A 45 41.21 -10.29 7.34
N GLY A 46 40.13 -10.31 8.12
CA GLY A 46 40.13 -10.43 9.58
C GLY A 46 38.91 -11.16 10.15
N TYR A 47 37.93 -11.55 9.34
CA TYR A 47 36.83 -12.37 9.83
C TYR A 47 37.23 -13.84 9.77
N ASN A 48 37.42 -14.48 10.93
CA ASN A 48 37.69 -15.90 11.02
C ASN A 48 36.35 -16.66 11.17
N PRO A 49 35.82 -17.29 10.10
CA PRO A 49 34.57 -18.06 10.17
C PRO A 49 34.68 -19.32 11.05
N LYS A 50 35.88 -19.72 11.51
CA LYS A 50 36.04 -20.88 12.40
C LYS A 50 35.45 -20.69 13.81
N ARG A 51 34.99 -19.49 14.18
CA ARG A 51 34.14 -19.28 15.37
C ARG A 51 32.62 -19.38 15.09
N GLY A 52 32.21 -19.69 13.85
CA GLY A 52 30.81 -19.81 13.45
C GLY A 52 30.12 -21.11 13.88
N GLY A 53 30.87 -22.13 14.32
CA GLY A 53 30.33 -23.39 14.84
C GLY A 53 29.55 -23.19 16.15
N ASP A 54 30.13 -22.42 17.07
CA ASP A 54 29.69 -22.28 18.47
C ASP A 54 28.85 -21.02 18.74
N ARG A 55 28.46 -20.28 17.69
CA ARG A 55 27.56 -19.15 17.87
C ARG A 55 26.20 -19.66 18.37
N PRO A 56 25.65 -19.08 19.45
CA PRO A 56 24.30 -19.37 19.91
C PRO A 56 23.31 -19.27 18.73
N TYR A 57 22.25 -20.08 18.76
CA TYR A 57 21.23 -20.13 17.70
C TYR A 57 20.77 -18.72 17.27
N TRP A 58 20.60 -17.80 18.23
CA TRP A 58 20.17 -16.43 17.97
C TRP A 58 21.16 -15.62 17.12
N GLU A 59 22.48 -15.81 17.25
CA GLU A 59 23.47 -15.10 16.40
C GLU A 59 23.48 -15.60 14.95
N LYS A 60 23.06 -16.86 14.71
CA LYS A 60 22.95 -17.41 13.35
C LYS A 60 21.74 -16.85 12.61
N SER A 61 20.65 -16.57 13.32
CA SER A 61 19.42 -15.99 12.76
C SER A 61 19.53 -14.49 12.43
N TYR A 62 20.43 -13.71 13.06
CA TYR A 62 20.49 -12.25 12.84
C TYR A 62 21.51 -11.76 11.80
N SER A 63 22.46 -12.59 11.35
CA SER A 63 23.57 -12.09 10.51
C SER A 63 23.45 -12.42 9.02
N GLY A 64 22.37 -13.09 8.58
CA GLY A 64 22.23 -13.60 7.21
C GLY A 64 23.34 -14.57 6.78
N GLY A 65 24.11 -15.12 7.73
CA GLY A 65 25.25 -15.99 7.47
C GLY A 65 26.46 -15.29 6.79
N PRO A 66 27.41 -16.05 6.25
CA PRO A 66 28.54 -15.48 5.49
C PRO A 66 28.08 -14.85 4.17
N VAL A 67 28.78 -13.81 3.68
CA VAL A 67 28.45 -13.13 2.42
C VAL A 67 28.80 -13.99 1.19
N ASP A 68 29.83 -14.83 1.31
CA ASP A 68 30.31 -15.72 0.25
C ASP A 68 29.59 -17.08 0.28
N VAL A 69 28.30 -17.07 -0.07
CA VAL A 69 27.52 -18.31 -0.22
C VAL A 69 27.53 -18.76 -1.67
N LYS A 70 27.91 -20.02 -1.91
CA LYS A 70 27.79 -20.65 -3.22
C LYS A 70 26.30 -20.67 -3.62
N PRO A 71 25.92 -20.09 -4.77
CA PRO A 71 24.53 -20.05 -5.17
C PRO A 71 24.00 -21.45 -5.51
N LEU A 72 22.74 -21.65 -5.19
CA LEU A 72 21.97 -22.84 -5.54
C LEU A 72 21.24 -22.65 -6.89
N PRO A 73 20.89 -23.74 -7.59
CA PRO A 73 20.18 -23.65 -8.86
C PRO A 73 18.84 -22.90 -8.75
N PRO A 74 18.46 -22.12 -9.78
CA PRO A 74 17.15 -21.50 -9.87
C PRO A 74 16.00 -22.51 -9.91
N VAL A 75 14.91 -22.18 -9.23
CA VAL A 75 13.66 -22.91 -9.12
C VAL A 75 12.57 -22.16 -9.88
N LEU A 76 11.78 -22.89 -10.65
CA LEU A 76 10.68 -22.31 -11.42
C LEU A 76 9.40 -22.17 -10.58
N PRO A 77 8.60 -21.11 -10.81
CA PRO A 77 7.24 -20.98 -10.29
C PRO A 77 6.43 -22.27 -10.39
N GLY A 78 5.78 -22.70 -9.31
CA GLY A 78 4.90 -23.88 -9.27
C GLY A 78 5.62 -25.24 -9.26
N LYS A 79 6.96 -25.28 -9.39
CA LYS A 79 7.75 -26.53 -9.28
C LYS A 79 8.48 -26.69 -7.95
N GLY A 80 8.67 -25.61 -7.20
CA GLY A 80 9.28 -25.65 -5.86
C GLY A 80 8.80 -24.57 -4.90
N TYR A 81 8.01 -23.60 -5.36
CA TYR A 81 7.33 -22.64 -4.52
C TYR A 81 5.98 -22.26 -5.15
N LYS A 82 5.05 -21.80 -4.31
CA LYS A 82 3.77 -21.25 -4.73
C LYS A 82 3.96 -19.78 -5.11
N PRO A 83 3.75 -19.38 -6.37
CA PRO A 83 3.87 -17.98 -6.77
C PRO A 83 2.82 -17.14 -6.08
N VAL A 84 3.17 -15.90 -5.72
CA VAL A 84 2.19 -14.99 -5.14
C VAL A 84 1.22 -14.47 -6.19
N VAL A 85 -0.03 -14.28 -5.78
CA VAL A 85 -1.02 -13.51 -6.53
C VAL A 85 -0.81 -12.04 -6.18
N VAL A 86 -0.73 -11.19 -7.20
CA VAL A 86 -0.52 -9.75 -7.03
C VAL A 86 -1.76 -9.01 -7.55
N PRO A 87 -2.78 -8.75 -6.71
CA PRO A 87 -3.98 -8.02 -7.10
C PRO A 87 -3.62 -6.68 -7.76
N ASN A 88 -4.19 -6.40 -8.94
CA ASN A 88 -3.89 -5.21 -9.75
C ASN A 88 -2.41 -5.01 -10.14
N GLY A 89 -1.56 -6.03 -9.99
CA GLY A 89 -0.12 -5.95 -10.22
C GLY A 89 0.41 -7.18 -10.96
N ALA A 90 1.72 -7.38 -10.91
CA ALA A 90 2.35 -8.58 -11.45
C ALA A 90 3.74 -8.83 -10.85
N ALA A 91 4.13 -10.10 -10.77
CA ALA A 91 5.52 -10.48 -10.61
C ALA A 91 6.30 -10.21 -11.91
N LEU A 92 7.52 -9.70 -11.80
CA LEU A 92 8.39 -9.46 -12.95
C LEU A 92 8.79 -10.78 -13.62
N PRO A 93 8.74 -10.84 -14.96
CA PRO A 93 9.27 -11.98 -15.68
C PRO A 93 10.78 -12.06 -15.50
N PHE A 94 11.32 -13.27 -15.57
CA PHE A 94 12.75 -13.52 -15.51
C PHE A 94 13.21 -14.50 -16.57
N LYS A 95 14.53 -14.52 -16.78
CA LYS A 95 15.23 -15.56 -17.55
C LYS A 95 16.26 -16.23 -16.66
N ILE A 96 16.59 -17.48 -16.94
CA ILE A 96 17.72 -18.15 -16.29
C ILE A 96 18.92 -18.02 -17.23
N VAL A 97 19.98 -17.37 -16.77
CA VAL A 97 21.24 -17.20 -17.52
C VAL A 97 22.39 -17.45 -16.56
N ASP A 98 23.31 -18.33 -16.93
CA ASP A 98 24.49 -18.70 -16.13
C ASP A 98 24.17 -19.07 -14.67
N GLY A 99 23.05 -19.78 -14.46
CA GLY A 99 22.60 -20.20 -13.12
C GLY A 99 22.03 -19.08 -12.25
N ALA A 100 21.81 -17.88 -12.79
CA ALA A 100 21.14 -16.77 -12.11
C ALA A 100 19.73 -16.52 -12.67
N LYS A 101 18.79 -16.11 -11.81
CA LYS A 101 17.54 -15.48 -12.26
C LYS A 101 17.82 -14.04 -12.64
N VAL A 102 17.57 -13.71 -13.89
CA VAL A 102 17.80 -12.39 -14.47
C VAL A 102 16.49 -11.63 -14.62
N PHE A 103 16.40 -10.48 -13.96
CA PHE A 103 15.27 -9.56 -14.00
C PHE A 103 15.66 -8.25 -14.68
N HIS A 104 14.67 -7.56 -15.24
CA HIS A 104 14.82 -6.20 -15.77
C HIS A 104 13.79 -5.29 -15.13
N LEU A 105 14.26 -4.43 -14.23
CA LEU A 105 13.48 -3.42 -13.52
C LEU A 105 13.66 -2.08 -14.24
N ILE A 106 12.57 -1.40 -14.58
CA ILE A 106 12.62 -0.14 -15.34
C ILE A 106 11.91 0.94 -14.54
N ALA A 107 12.64 1.93 -14.02
CA ALA A 107 12.05 3.10 -13.40
C ALA A 107 11.64 4.10 -14.48
N GLU A 108 10.35 4.43 -14.55
CA GLU A 108 9.80 5.32 -15.59
C GLU A 108 8.59 6.12 -15.11
N GLU A 109 8.24 7.18 -15.84
CA GLU A 109 6.99 7.90 -15.62
C GLU A 109 5.81 7.09 -16.17
N VAL A 110 4.74 6.99 -15.38
CA VAL A 110 3.56 6.17 -15.65
C VAL A 110 2.31 7.04 -15.51
N ASP A 111 1.47 7.05 -16.54
CA ASP A 111 0.12 7.59 -16.43
C ASP A 111 -0.77 6.54 -15.75
N TRP A 112 -0.99 6.70 -14.45
CA TRP A 112 -1.61 5.70 -13.61
C TRP A 112 -3.04 6.09 -13.26
N ALA A 113 -3.97 5.14 -13.36
CA ALA A 113 -5.31 5.29 -12.82
C ALA A 113 -5.38 4.65 -11.44
N PHE A 114 -5.65 5.44 -10.41
CA PHE A 114 -5.99 4.93 -9.07
C PHE A 114 -7.40 4.32 -9.08
N ASP A 115 -8.31 4.99 -9.79
CA ASP A 115 -9.65 4.55 -10.13
C ASP A 115 -10.05 5.12 -11.52
N SER A 116 -11.20 4.74 -12.05
CA SER A 116 -11.80 5.35 -13.25
C SER A 116 -11.91 6.88 -13.18
N GLY A 117 -12.16 7.45 -12.00
CA GLY A 117 -12.32 8.88 -11.78
C GLY A 117 -11.04 9.66 -11.49
N LEU A 118 -9.92 8.98 -11.18
CA LEU A 118 -8.67 9.61 -10.75
C LEU A 118 -7.45 8.99 -11.44
N ARG A 119 -6.76 9.83 -12.21
CA ARG A 119 -5.50 9.51 -12.87
C ARG A 119 -4.40 10.50 -12.49
N ALA A 120 -3.17 10.04 -12.36
CA ALA A 120 -2.02 10.93 -12.18
C ALA A 120 -0.77 10.43 -12.90
N LYS A 121 0.11 11.36 -13.28
CA LYS A 121 1.47 11.08 -13.73
C LYS A 121 2.32 10.73 -12.50
N CYS A 122 2.46 9.45 -12.27
CA CYS A 122 3.26 8.86 -11.19
C CYS A 122 4.59 8.37 -11.77
N TRP A 123 5.48 7.89 -10.93
CA TRP A 123 6.60 7.06 -11.32
C TRP A 123 6.35 5.63 -10.87
N GLY A 124 6.91 4.69 -11.61
CA GLY A 124 6.65 3.29 -11.38
C GLY A 124 7.73 2.40 -11.96
N TYR A 125 7.63 1.12 -11.62
CA TYR A 125 8.50 0.10 -12.15
C TYR A 125 7.78 -0.71 -13.22
N ASN A 126 8.34 -0.77 -14.44
CA ASN A 126 7.82 -1.54 -15.58
C ASN A 126 6.35 -1.20 -15.87
N GLY A 127 6.04 0.09 -15.96
CA GLY A 127 4.70 0.60 -16.26
C GLY A 127 3.65 0.43 -15.14
N ARG A 128 4.05 0.12 -13.91
CA ARG A 128 3.13 -0.09 -12.76
C ARG A 128 3.52 0.76 -11.56
N VAL A 129 2.52 1.19 -10.81
CA VAL A 129 2.68 1.92 -9.55
C VAL A 129 2.40 0.97 -8.39
N ASN A 130 3.39 0.77 -7.51
CA ASN A 130 3.40 -0.09 -6.31
C ASN A 130 3.06 -1.59 -6.49
N GLY A 131 2.45 -2.01 -7.59
CA GLY A 131 2.05 -3.40 -7.88
C GLY A 131 3.10 -4.25 -8.59
N THR A 132 4.38 -3.87 -8.54
CA THR A 132 5.49 -4.65 -9.13
C THR A 132 6.12 -5.52 -8.05
N VAL A 133 6.16 -6.84 -8.30
CA VAL A 133 6.77 -7.82 -7.40
C VAL A 133 7.97 -8.49 -8.04
N ILE A 134 9.02 -8.78 -7.28
CA ILE A 134 10.08 -9.71 -7.69
C ILE A 134 9.97 -10.97 -6.84
N GLU A 135 10.04 -12.15 -7.46
CA GLU A 135 9.99 -13.42 -6.75
C GLU A 135 11.22 -14.28 -7.04
N ALA A 136 11.84 -14.78 -5.98
CA ALA A 136 12.95 -15.72 -6.07
C ALA A 136 12.94 -16.68 -4.87
N VAL A 137 13.87 -17.62 -4.85
CA VAL A 137 13.99 -18.61 -3.77
C VAL A 137 15.31 -18.39 -3.01
N GLU A 138 15.26 -18.55 -1.70
CA GLU A 138 16.41 -18.55 -0.80
C GLU A 138 17.58 -19.37 -1.37
N GLY A 139 18.79 -18.80 -1.41
CA GLY A 139 19.99 -19.41 -1.95
C GLY A 139 20.20 -19.23 -3.46
N GLU A 140 19.22 -18.69 -4.20
CA GLU A 140 19.41 -18.39 -5.63
C GLU A 140 20.32 -17.18 -5.83
N ARG A 141 21.07 -17.19 -6.94
CA ARG A 141 21.69 -15.98 -7.47
C ARG A 141 20.63 -15.18 -8.24
N VAL A 142 20.43 -13.93 -7.85
CA VAL A 142 19.65 -12.97 -8.63
C VAL A 142 20.56 -11.97 -9.32
N ARG A 143 20.19 -11.59 -10.54
CA ARG A 143 20.82 -10.53 -11.32
C ARG A 143 19.73 -9.58 -11.80
N ILE A 144 19.74 -8.35 -11.34
CA ILE A 144 18.69 -7.37 -11.61
C ILE A 144 19.33 -6.21 -12.36
N TYR A 145 18.90 -6.02 -13.60
CA TYR A 145 19.25 -4.84 -14.37
C TYR A 145 18.22 -3.76 -14.08
N VAL A 146 18.67 -2.60 -13.62
CA VAL A 146 17.81 -1.45 -13.33
C VAL A 146 18.08 -0.39 -14.38
N THR A 147 17.11 -0.12 -15.25
CA THR A 147 17.18 0.97 -16.23
C THR A 147 16.44 2.18 -15.71
N ASN A 148 17.11 3.34 -15.72
CA ASN A 148 16.49 4.61 -15.39
C ASN A 148 15.97 5.31 -16.65
N ARG A 149 14.66 5.42 -16.81
CA ARG A 149 14.01 6.21 -17.87
C ARG A 149 13.43 7.53 -17.38
N LEU A 150 13.69 7.90 -16.12
CA LEU A 150 13.32 9.21 -15.59
C LEU A 150 14.26 10.29 -16.13
N ALA A 151 13.81 11.54 -16.05
CA ALA A 151 14.62 12.71 -16.39
C ALA A 151 15.67 13.06 -15.31
N ILE A 152 15.58 12.43 -14.14
CA ILE A 152 16.49 12.63 -13.00
C ILE A 152 17.21 11.33 -12.65
N SER A 153 18.30 11.45 -11.87
CA SER A 153 19.02 10.29 -11.37
C SER A 153 18.14 9.45 -10.44
N THR A 154 18.48 8.17 -10.27
CA THR A 154 17.82 7.28 -9.30
C THR A 154 18.81 6.26 -8.75
N SER A 155 18.39 5.45 -7.80
CA SER A 155 19.04 4.22 -7.34
C SER A 155 17.96 3.31 -6.74
N VAL A 156 18.23 2.03 -6.51
CA VAL A 156 17.25 1.10 -5.93
C VAL A 156 17.86 0.39 -4.74
N HIS A 157 17.27 0.59 -3.57
CA HIS A 157 17.60 -0.12 -2.35
C HIS A 157 16.74 -1.39 -2.18
N TRP A 158 17.37 -2.44 -1.67
CA TRP A 158 16.74 -3.73 -1.40
C TRP A 158 16.46 -3.83 0.10
N HIS A 159 15.29 -3.34 0.48
CA HIS A 159 14.88 -3.18 1.87
C HIS A 159 14.75 -4.53 2.57
N GLY A 160 15.48 -4.69 3.69
CA GLY A 160 15.50 -5.91 4.50
C GLY A 160 16.42 -7.01 3.97
N PHE A 161 17.32 -6.69 3.03
CA PHE A 161 18.24 -7.68 2.47
C PHE A 161 19.58 -7.82 3.18
N ASN A 162 20.05 -9.07 3.26
CA ASN A 162 21.43 -9.38 3.64
C ASN A 162 22.36 -9.37 2.40
N LEU A 163 22.88 -8.21 2.03
CA LEU A 163 23.65 -7.99 0.79
C LEU A 163 25.16 -7.76 1.03
N PRO A 164 26.02 -7.91 0.00
CA PRO A 164 27.27 -7.17 -0.06
C PRO A 164 26.98 -5.66 -0.09
N ASN A 165 27.70 -4.86 0.70
CA ASN A 165 27.41 -3.42 0.87
C ASN A 165 27.33 -2.64 -0.45
N GLY A 166 28.20 -2.93 -1.44
CA GLY A 166 28.16 -2.25 -2.74
C GLY A 166 26.97 -2.58 -3.64
N MET A 167 26.08 -3.50 -3.22
CA MET A 167 24.83 -3.83 -3.92
C MET A 167 23.60 -3.22 -3.23
N ASP A 168 23.81 -2.39 -2.21
CA ASP A 168 22.76 -1.91 -1.31
C ASP A 168 21.87 -0.81 -1.88
N GLY A 169 22.29 -0.09 -2.93
CA GLY A 169 21.40 0.85 -3.61
C GLY A 169 21.42 2.28 -3.11
N VAL A 170 22.15 2.59 -2.05
CA VAL A 170 22.21 3.95 -1.49
C VAL A 170 23.16 4.80 -2.35
N GLY A 171 22.57 5.69 -3.16
CA GLY A 171 23.32 6.53 -4.08
C GLY A 171 24.29 7.46 -3.36
N ALA A 172 25.50 7.61 -3.92
CA ALA A 172 26.66 8.31 -3.36
C ALA A 172 27.27 7.70 -2.07
N LEU A 173 26.62 6.72 -1.42
CA LEU A 173 27.17 6.02 -0.26
C LEU A 173 27.75 4.66 -0.65
N THR A 174 26.91 3.78 -1.19
CA THR A 174 27.30 2.40 -1.51
C THR A 174 27.49 2.18 -3.02
N GLN A 175 27.00 3.10 -3.85
CA GLN A 175 27.20 3.12 -5.29
C GLN A 175 27.05 4.53 -5.90
N PRO A 176 27.49 4.76 -7.14
CA PRO A 176 27.07 5.93 -7.92
C PRO A 176 25.56 5.91 -8.22
N PHE A 177 24.99 7.08 -8.51
CA PHE A 177 23.63 7.18 -9.01
C PHE A 177 23.50 6.58 -10.41
N ILE A 178 22.33 6.00 -10.70
CA ILE A 178 21.93 5.59 -12.05
C ILE A 178 21.42 6.85 -12.77
N LYS A 179 22.19 7.40 -13.70
CA LYS A 179 21.79 8.61 -14.43
C LYS A 179 20.66 8.31 -15.43
N PRO A 180 19.93 9.33 -15.93
CA PRO A 180 18.95 9.16 -17.00
C PRO A 180 19.52 8.37 -18.19
N GLY A 181 18.79 7.34 -18.62
CA GLY A 181 19.17 6.46 -19.73
C GLY A 181 20.15 5.33 -19.37
N GLU A 182 20.77 5.35 -18.19
CA GLU A 182 21.71 4.32 -17.78
C GLU A 182 21.01 3.05 -17.28
N THR A 183 21.75 1.93 -17.30
CA THR A 183 21.33 0.66 -16.72
C THR A 183 22.40 0.13 -15.79
N PHE A 184 22.06 -0.08 -14.52
CA PHE A 184 22.97 -0.65 -13.52
C PHE A 184 22.65 -2.13 -13.31
N LYS A 185 23.67 -2.89 -12.90
CA LYS A 185 23.54 -4.31 -12.57
C LYS A 185 23.70 -4.51 -11.07
N TYR A 186 22.68 -5.08 -10.45
CA TYR A 186 22.73 -5.61 -9.09
C TYR A 186 22.82 -7.13 -9.18
N GLU A 187 23.76 -7.75 -8.47
CA GLU A 187 23.94 -9.20 -8.53
C GLU A 187 24.43 -9.76 -7.20
N PHE A 188 23.62 -10.59 -6.58
CA PHE A 188 23.89 -11.16 -5.26
C PHE A 188 23.11 -12.47 -5.05
N THR A 189 23.61 -13.30 -4.15
CA THR A 189 22.93 -14.54 -3.72
C THR A 189 21.98 -14.20 -2.56
N LEU A 190 20.75 -14.69 -2.61
CA LEU A 190 19.77 -14.54 -1.52
C LEU A 190 20.15 -15.46 -0.35
N ARG A 191 20.29 -14.92 0.86
CA ARG A 191 20.78 -15.66 2.04
C ARG A 191 19.76 -15.80 3.16
N GLN A 192 18.57 -15.26 2.92
CA GLN A 192 17.43 -15.18 3.81
C GLN A 192 16.18 -15.39 2.96
N TYR A 193 15.04 -15.65 3.61
CA TYR A 193 13.74 -15.69 2.96
C TYR A 193 12.78 -14.65 3.55
N GLY A 194 11.51 -14.67 3.14
CA GLY A 194 10.46 -13.81 3.70
C GLY A 194 9.94 -12.75 2.73
N THR A 195 9.13 -11.85 3.29
CA THR A 195 8.52 -10.73 2.56
C THR A 195 9.43 -9.52 2.71
N GLN A 196 10.14 -9.17 1.64
CA GLN A 196 11.03 -8.01 1.60
C GLN A 196 10.45 -6.96 0.66
N MET A 197 11.10 -5.81 0.57
CA MET A 197 10.65 -4.71 -0.28
C MET A 197 11.82 -4.13 -1.06
N PHE A 198 11.53 -3.29 -2.05
CA PHE A 198 12.53 -2.48 -2.74
C PHE A 198 11.95 -1.12 -3.08
N HIS A 199 12.79 -0.10 -3.09
CA HIS A 199 12.37 1.27 -3.38
C HIS A 199 13.51 2.11 -3.94
N ALA A 200 13.15 3.25 -4.53
CA ALA A 200 14.13 4.26 -4.88
C ALA A 200 14.88 4.76 -3.64
N HIS A 201 16.20 4.96 -3.76
CA HIS A 201 17.04 5.48 -2.67
C HIS A 201 17.88 6.70 -3.09
N HIS A 202 17.27 7.55 -3.92
CA HIS A 202 17.72 8.88 -4.28
C HIS A 202 16.51 9.80 -4.19
N ASP A 203 16.63 10.99 -3.60
CA ASP A 203 15.51 11.94 -3.42
C ASP A 203 14.23 11.24 -2.92
N GLU A 204 14.37 10.44 -1.86
CA GLU A 204 13.42 9.40 -1.46
C GLU A 204 12.00 9.94 -1.28
N MET A 205 11.88 11.08 -0.61
CA MET A 205 10.61 11.79 -0.43
C MET A 205 9.88 11.96 -1.77
N THR A 206 10.57 12.46 -2.79
CA THR A 206 10.00 12.66 -4.13
C THR A 206 9.80 11.32 -4.84
N GLN A 207 10.80 10.45 -4.89
CA GLN A 207 10.74 9.27 -5.76
C GLN A 207 9.77 8.20 -5.23
N MET A 208 9.75 7.99 -3.92
CA MET A 208 8.79 7.09 -3.27
C MET A 208 7.40 7.72 -3.29
N GLY A 209 7.27 9.02 -2.99
CA GLY A 209 6.01 9.75 -3.09
C GLY A 209 5.44 9.84 -4.51
N MET A 210 6.27 9.64 -5.53
CA MET A 210 5.84 9.46 -6.92
C MET A 210 5.51 8.00 -7.26
N GLY A 211 5.92 7.01 -6.46
CA GLY A 211 5.49 5.61 -6.60
C GLY A 211 6.59 4.56 -6.82
N LEU A 212 7.87 4.91 -6.74
CA LEU A 212 8.99 3.97 -6.92
C LEU A 212 9.22 3.08 -5.70
N ILE A 213 8.26 2.20 -5.43
CA ILE A 213 8.28 1.17 -4.39
C ILE A 213 7.72 -0.16 -4.94
N GLY A 214 8.09 -1.29 -4.34
CA GLY A 214 7.57 -2.61 -4.69
C GLY A 214 7.94 -3.69 -3.67
N ASN A 215 7.33 -4.87 -3.80
CA ASN A 215 7.60 -6.02 -2.93
C ASN A 215 8.62 -6.97 -3.58
N PHE A 216 9.48 -7.57 -2.76
CA PHE A 216 10.33 -8.69 -3.16
C PHE A 216 10.04 -9.88 -2.26
N ILE A 217 9.47 -10.94 -2.83
CA ILE A 217 9.17 -12.16 -2.09
C ILE A 217 10.29 -13.18 -2.30
N ILE A 218 10.97 -13.52 -1.22
CA ILE A 218 11.96 -14.59 -1.20
C ILE A 218 11.30 -15.82 -0.59
N HIS A 219 11.02 -16.82 -1.40
CA HIS A 219 10.44 -18.08 -0.93
C HIS A 219 11.49 -18.93 -0.22
N PRO A 220 11.16 -19.59 0.90
CA PRO A 220 12.07 -20.52 1.56
C PRO A 220 12.45 -21.66 0.59
N ARG A 221 13.70 -22.13 0.65
CA ARG A 221 14.16 -23.22 -0.23
C ARG A 221 13.45 -24.53 0.08
N ASN A 222 13.31 -24.80 1.38
CA ASN A 222 12.75 -26.02 1.93
C ASN A 222 11.70 -25.66 2.99
N PRO A 223 10.51 -25.16 2.59
CA PRO A 223 9.47 -24.84 3.56
C PRO A 223 9.05 -26.09 4.34
N SER A 224 8.89 -25.96 5.67
CA SER A 224 8.18 -26.99 6.44
C SER A 224 6.75 -27.12 5.88
N PRO A 225 6.17 -28.33 5.84
CA PRO A 225 4.77 -28.54 5.46
C PRO A 225 3.80 -27.63 6.22
N GLU A 226 4.14 -27.25 7.45
CA GLU A 226 3.34 -26.37 8.30
C GLU A 226 3.19 -24.94 7.74
N TYR A 227 4.13 -24.47 6.91
CA TYR A 227 4.11 -23.15 6.25
C TYR A 227 3.56 -23.20 4.82
N HIS A 228 3.06 -24.35 4.36
CA HIS A 228 2.36 -24.46 3.08
C HIS A 228 1.07 -23.63 3.10
N VAL A 229 0.74 -23.04 1.94
CA VAL A 229 -0.47 -22.24 1.72
C VAL A 229 -1.03 -22.51 0.32
N ASP A 230 -2.35 -22.49 0.18
CA ASP A 230 -3.05 -22.73 -1.08
C ASP A 230 -3.17 -21.44 -1.90
N ARG A 231 -3.24 -20.30 -1.21
CA ARG A 231 -3.28 -18.95 -1.77
C ARG A 231 -2.27 -18.08 -1.04
N ASP A 232 -1.48 -17.31 -1.79
CA ASP A 232 -0.48 -16.39 -1.25
C ASP A 232 -0.63 -15.06 -1.97
N PHE A 233 -1.03 -14.00 -1.28
CA PHE A 233 -1.30 -12.68 -1.84
C PHE A 233 -0.23 -11.67 -1.43
N SER A 234 0.21 -10.82 -2.36
CA SER A 234 1.13 -9.72 -2.07
C SER A 234 0.44 -8.37 -2.23
N LEU A 235 0.44 -7.58 -1.16
CA LEU A 235 -0.16 -6.26 -1.08
C LEU A 235 0.90 -5.25 -0.60
N MET A 236 1.14 -4.23 -1.41
CA MET A 236 1.90 -3.04 -1.06
C MET A 236 0.92 -1.94 -0.65
N ILE A 237 1.11 -1.42 0.55
CA ILE A 237 0.37 -0.29 1.09
C ILE A 237 1.17 0.99 0.81
N SER A 238 0.49 2.01 0.30
CA SER A 238 1.05 3.33 0.00
C SER A 238 -0.01 4.41 0.12
N GLU A 239 0.43 5.63 0.33
CA GLU A 239 -0.40 6.82 0.45
C GLU A 239 0.12 7.95 -0.43
N TRP A 240 -0.76 8.90 -0.73
CA TRP A 240 -0.54 9.95 -1.72
C TRP A 240 -1.35 11.19 -1.34
N ASP A 241 -0.78 12.36 -1.60
CA ASP A 241 -1.55 13.60 -1.71
C ASP A 241 -1.75 13.92 -3.19
N ILE A 242 -3.00 13.87 -3.64
CA ILE A 242 -3.40 14.27 -4.98
C ILE A 242 -4.53 15.29 -4.82
N PRO A 243 -4.23 16.59 -4.89
CA PRO A 243 -5.27 17.61 -4.80
C PRO A 243 -6.36 17.42 -5.86
N ALA A 244 -7.62 17.71 -5.52
CA ALA A 244 -8.74 17.59 -6.46
C ALA A 244 -8.49 18.38 -7.74
N GLY A 245 -8.72 17.78 -8.90
CA GLY A 245 -8.42 18.43 -10.20
C GLY A 245 -6.97 18.32 -10.67
N SER A 246 -6.03 17.96 -9.79
CA SER A 246 -4.62 17.79 -10.15
C SER A 246 -4.38 16.43 -10.81
N SER A 247 -3.27 16.29 -11.55
CA SER A 247 -2.86 15.05 -12.20
C SER A 247 -1.42 14.65 -11.88
N ARG A 248 -0.88 15.17 -10.76
CA ARG A 248 0.42 14.79 -10.21
C ARG A 248 0.31 14.74 -8.67
N PRO A 249 0.92 13.73 -8.04
CA PRO A 249 1.07 13.73 -6.59
C PRO A 249 1.85 14.95 -6.11
N ASN A 250 1.44 15.50 -4.98
CA ASN A 250 2.21 16.49 -4.23
C ASN A 250 3.14 15.76 -3.27
N THR A 251 4.43 15.67 -3.63
CA THR A 251 5.44 14.98 -2.82
C THR A 251 5.98 15.82 -1.66
N LEU A 252 5.43 17.02 -1.45
CA LEU A 252 5.81 17.90 -0.34
C LEU A 252 4.86 17.75 0.86
N GLU A 253 3.77 17.00 0.72
CA GLU A 253 2.88 16.71 1.83
C GLU A 253 3.58 15.83 2.87
N MET A 254 3.38 16.14 4.15
CA MET A 254 4.10 15.51 5.27
C MET A 254 3.17 14.90 6.32
N SER A 255 1.86 15.11 6.20
CA SER A 255 0.91 14.76 7.26
C SER A 255 -0.49 14.42 6.76
N ASP A 256 -0.89 14.95 5.61
CA ASP A 256 -2.29 14.97 5.19
C ASP A 256 -2.54 14.28 3.84
N PHE A 257 -2.36 12.97 3.81
CA PHE A 257 -2.54 12.17 2.61
C PHE A 257 -4.02 11.85 2.36
N ASN A 258 -4.50 12.08 1.15
CA ASN A 258 -5.93 11.98 0.80
C ASN A 258 -6.27 10.79 -0.11
N ILE A 259 -5.26 10.04 -0.58
CA ILE A 259 -5.42 8.86 -1.42
C ILE A 259 -4.58 7.73 -0.85
N LEU A 260 -5.21 6.61 -0.50
CA LEU A 260 -4.56 5.50 0.19
C LEU A 260 -4.86 4.19 -0.54
N THR A 261 -3.81 3.42 -0.83
CA THR A 261 -3.84 2.43 -1.91
C THR A 261 -3.30 1.06 -1.53
N LEU A 262 -3.90 0.03 -2.11
CA LEU A 262 -3.35 -1.32 -2.19
C LEU A 262 -2.85 -1.54 -3.62
N ASN A 263 -1.55 -1.81 -3.80
CA ASN A 263 -0.92 -2.00 -5.11
C ASN A 263 -1.25 -0.87 -6.10
N GLY A 264 -1.26 0.38 -5.61
CA GLY A 264 -1.55 1.59 -6.39
C GLY A 264 -3.03 1.79 -6.73
N LYS A 265 -3.96 0.97 -6.21
CA LYS A 265 -5.40 1.12 -6.43
C LYS A 265 -6.13 1.51 -5.16
N VAL A 266 -7.19 2.29 -5.33
CA VAL A 266 -8.18 2.59 -4.28
C VAL A 266 -9.47 1.82 -4.56
N PHE A 267 -10.21 1.42 -3.54
CA PHE A 267 -11.54 0.86 -3.74
C PHE A 267 -12.48 1.93 -4.32
N PRO A 268 -13.29 1.62 -5.35
CA PRO A 268 -13.73 0.29 -5.81
C PRO A 268 -12.85 -0.42 -6.85
N SER A 269 -11.72 0.16 -7.25
CA SER A 269 -10.82 -0.40 -8.28
C SER A 269 -9.81 -1.44 -7.76
N THR A 270 -9.79 -1.70 -6.45
CA THR A 270 -8.99 -2.81 -5.88
C THR A 270 -9.58 -4.16 -6.30
N ALA A 271 -8.74 -5.07 -6.75
CA ALA A 271 -9.16 -6.42 -7.12
C ALA A 271 -9.45 -7.25 -5.85
N PRO A 272 -10.51 -8.06 -5.85
CA PRO A 272 -10.86 -8.91 -4.71
C PRO A 272 -9.85 -10.03 -4.50
N LEU A 273 -9.73 -10.51 -3.26
CA LEU A 273 -8.93 -11.68 -2.91
C LEU A 273 -9.82 -12.93 -2.98
N VAL A 274 -9.79 -13.61 -4.13
CA VAL A 274 -10.64 -14.77 -4.39
C VAL A 274 -10.04 -16.05 -3.77
N CYS A 275 -10.84 -16.72 -2.93
CA CYS A 275 -10.48 -17.93 -2.20
C CYS A 275 -11.58 -19.00 -2.33
N LYS A 276 -11.20 -20.27 -2.22
CA LYS A 276 -12.13 -21.39 -2.08
C LYS A 276 -12.26 -21.80 -0.62
N ILE A 277 -13.43 -22.32 -0.22
CA ILE A 277 -13.60 -22.90 1.11
C ILE A 277 -12.50 -23.94 1.38
N GLY A 278 -11.84 -23.80 2.53
CA GLY A 278 -10.79 -24.70 3.00
C GLY A 278 -9.38 -24.30 2.55
N ASP A 279 -9.23 -23.31 1.67
CA ASP A 279 -7.91 -22.79 1.32
C ASP A 279 -7.20 -22.26 2.57
N LYS A 280 -5.95 -22.66 2.79
CA LYS A 280 -5.06 -21.94 3.69
C LYS A 280 -4.47 -20.74 2.95
N VAL A 281 -4.81 -19.55 3.41
CA VAL A 281 -4.52 -18.29 2.71
C VAL A 281 -3.46 -17.52 3.48
N ARG A 282 -2.43 -17.03 2.77
CA ARG A 282 -1.47 -16.03 3.26
C ARG A 282 -1.72 -14.70 2.59
N ILE A 283 -1.68 -13.64 3.38
CA ILE A 283 -1.62 -12.26 2.88
C ILE A 283 -0.32 -11.64 3.38
N ARG A 284 0.49 -11.14 2.45
CA ARG A 284 1.76 -10.47 2.69
C ARG A 284 1.55 -8.98 2.52
N PHE A 285 1.60 -8.25 3.61
CA PHE A 285 1.60 -6.79 3.61
C PHE A 285 3.04 -6.29 3.60
N GLY A 286 3.32 -5.32 2.74
CA GLY A 286 4.44 -4.40 2.86
C GLY A 286 3.91 -2.97 2.95
N ASN A 287 4.49 -2.14 3.80
CA ASN A 287 4.12 -0.73 3.90
C ASN A 287 5.34 0.15 3.65
N LEU A 288 5.33 0.84 2.52
CA LEU A 288 6.28 1.91 2.18
C LEU A 288 5.54 3.23 1.92
N GLY A 289 4.40 3.42 2.59
CA GLY A 289 3.77 4.73 2.74
C GLY A 289 4.74 5.73 3.35
N ALA A 290 4.48 7.02 3.12
CA ALA A 290 5.40 8.08 3.51
C ALA A 290 5.47 8.27 5.03
N MET A 291 4.36 8.07 5.73
CA MET A 291 4.15 8.45 7.12
C MET A 291 3.24 7.48 7.89
N ASP A 292 2.14 7.02 7.30
CA ASP A 292 1.09 6.35 8.08
C ASP A 292 1.32 4.87 8.34
N HIS A 293 0.86 4.45 9.52
CA HIS A 293 0.78 3.05 9.90
C HIS A 293 -0.64 2.53 9.65
N HIS A 294 -0.76 1.30 9.18
CA HIS A 294 -2.06 0.77 8.75
C HIS A 294 -2.48 -0.43 9.61
N PRO A 295 -3.47 -0.27 10.51
CA PRO A 295 -4.10 -1.39 11.20
C PRO A 295 -5.02 -2.14 10.23
N MET A 296 -4.50 -3.16 9.55
CA MET A 296 -5.24 -3.94 8.56
C MET A 296 -6.15 -4.95 9.24
N HIS A 297 -7.47 -4.74 9.11
CA HIS A 297 -8.53 -5.54 9.71
C HIS A 297 -9.23 -6.44 8.67
N MET A 298 -9.45 -7.71 9.04
CA MET A 298 -10.18 -8.67 8.22
C MET A 298 -11.45 -9.13 8.91
N HIS A 299 -12.56 -9.09 8.18
CA HIS A 299 -13.86 -9.57 8.66
C HIS A 299 -14.01 -11.08 8.47
N GLY A 300 -14.91 -11.68 9.26
CA GLY A 300 -15.34 -13.08 9.11
C GLY A 300 -14.33 -14.14 9.53
N HIS A 301 -13.07 -13.77 9.81
CA HIS A 301 -11.99 -14.69 10.12
C HIS A 301 -11.07 -14.11 11.20
N HIS A 302 -10.56 -14.98 12.05
CA HIS A 302 -9.32 -14.71 12.77
C HIS A 302 -8.15 -15.22 11.91
N PHE A 303 -7.03 -14.52 11.95
CA PHE A 303 -5.79 -14.94 11.31
C PHE A 303 -4.68 -15.08 12.34
N ARG A 304 -3.62 -15.80 12.01
CA ARG A 304 -2.37 -15.78 12.77
C ARG A 304 -1.39 -14.83 12.11
N VAL A 305 -0.65 -14.07 12.91
CA VAL A 305 0.54 -13.36 12.42
C VAL A 305 1.68 -14.37 12.34
N THR A 306 2.15 -14.66 11.12
CA THR A 306 3.07 -15.77 10.86
C THR A 306 4.48 -15.35 10.50
N ALA A 307 4.70 -14.10 10.08
CA ALA A 307 6.04 -13.58 9.80
C ALA A 307 6.12 -12.07 10.00
N THR A 308 7.34 -11.60 10.23
CA THR A 308 7.72 -10.17 10.22
C THR A 308 8.87 -9.95 9.23
N ASP A 309 9.51 -8.78 9.29
CA ASP A 309 10.65 -8.39 8.44
C ASP A 309 11.83 -9.38 8.52
N GLY A 310 11.92 -10.12 9.63
CA GLY A 310 12.99 -11.06 9.96
C GLY A 310 12.65 -12.54 9.75
N GLU A 311 11.79 -12.88 8.78
CA GLU A 311 11.33 -14.24 8.44
C GLU A 311 10.11 -14.74 9.25
N ASP A 312 9.81 -16.05 9.12
CA ASP A 312 8.68 -16.70 9.78
C ASP A 312 8.86 -16.70 11.31
N ILE A 313 7.81 -16.31 12.03
CA ILE A 313 7.73 -16.42 13.49
C ILE A 313 7.57 -17.91 13.82
N PRO A 314 8.37 -18.46 14.77
CA PRO A 314 8.21 -19.84 15.21
C PRO A 314 6.77 -20.14 15.60
N LEU A 315 6.25 -21.33 15.26
CA LEU A 315 4.83 -21.69 15.48
C LEU A 315 4.36 -21.46 16.92
N SER A 316 5.22 -21.68 17.92
CA SER A 316 4.91 -21.46 19.34
C SER A 316 4.78 -19.99 19.73
N ALA A 317 5.24 -19.07 18.89
CA ALA A 317 5.24 -17.63 19.12
C ALA A 317 4.30 -16.88 18.16
N GLN A 318 3.68 -17.57 17.20
CA GLN A 318 2.61 -16.99 16.38
C GLN A 318 1.37 -16.75 17.25
N TRP A 319 0.67 -15.65 16.99
CA TRP A 319 -0.51 -15.27 17.77
C TRP A 319 -1.71 -14.96 16.86
N PRO A 320 -2.94 -15.20 17.34
CA PRO A 320 -4.15 -14.88 16.60
C PRO A 320 -4.49 -13.39 16.71
N GLU A 321 -5.03 -12.82 15.63
CA GLU A 321 -5.51 -11.45 15.52
C GLU A 321 -6.71 -11.37 14.57
N THR A 322 -7.43 -10.25 14.62
CA THR A 322 -8.33 -9.82 13.54
C THR A 322 -7.85 -8.55 12.86
N THR A 323 -6.90 -7.85 13.49
CA THR A 323 -6.33 -6.60 13.00
C THR A 323 -4.84 -6.60 13.27
N VAL A 324 -4.01 -6.38 12.24
CA VAL A 324 -2.55 -6.30 12.38
C VAL A 324 -2.07 -4.91 12.01
N LEU A 325 -1.26 -4.30 12.88
CA LEU A 325 -0.60 -3.04 12.56
C LEU A 325 0.58 -3.30 11.60
N VAL A 326 0.54 -2.67 10.43
CA VAL A 326 1.65 -2.64 9.46
C VAL A 326 2.27 -1.25 9.48
N ALA A 327 3.35 -1.09 10.23
CA ALA A 327 4.04 0.20 10.34
C ALA A 327 4.85 0.52 9.07
N VAL A 328 5.20 1.81 8.88
CA VAL A 328 6.05 2.24 7.76
C VAL A 328 7.39 1.52 7.80
N GLY A 329 7.84 1.02 6.65
CA GLY A 329 9.06 0.24 6.52
C GLY A 329 8.93 -1.20 7.02
N GLN A 330 7.74 -1.65 7.43
CA GLN A 330 7.52 -3.00 7.89
C GLN A 330 6.69 -3.82 6.91
N SER A 331 6.89 -5.13 7.02
CA SER A 331 6.15 -6.20 6.39
C SER A 331 5.51 -7.08 7.45
N ARG A 332 4.34 -7.64 7.13
CA ARG A 332 3.63 -8.61 7.97
C ARG A 332 3.01 -9.67 7.09
N ASN A 333 3.19 -10.93 7.48
CA ASN A 333 2.42 -12.02 6.89
C ASN A 333 1.35 -12.46 7.89
N VAL A 334 0.14 -12.61 7.38
CA VAL A 334 -0.97 -13.20 8.13
C VAL A 334 -1.50 -14.41 7.39
N GLU A 335 -1.91 -15.43 8.14
CA GLU A 335 -2.48 -16.66 7.60
C GLU A 335 -3.81 -17.01 8.26
N PHE A 336 -4.78 -17.43 7.45
CA PHE A 336 -6.08 -17.91 7.90
C PHE A 336 -6.55 -19.09 7.05
N ILE A 337 -7.52 -19.83 7.55
CA ILE A 337 -8.26 -20.82 6.77
C ILE A 337 -9.51 -20.14 6.27
N ALA A 338 -9.75 -20.16 4.96
CA ALA A 338 -10.97 -19.63 4.37
C ALA A 338 -12.15 -20.59 4.61
N ASP A 339 -12.62 -20.69 5.85
CA ASP A 339 -13.67 -21.62 6.27
C ASP A 339 -15.07 -20.99 6.32
N ALA A 340 -15.17 -19.66 6.29
CA ALA A 340 -16.42 -18.93 6.27
C ALA A 340 -16.75 -18.42 4.84
N PRO A 341 -17.74 -19.01 4.13
CA PRO A 341 -18.16 -18.48 2.83
C PRO A 341 -18.80 -17.11 2.97
N GLY A 342 -18.46 -16.19 2.07
CA GLY A 342 -18.94 -14.82 2.15
C GLY A 342 -18.14 -13.84 1.30
N ASP A 343 -18.58 -12.59 1.33
CA ASP A 343 -17.82 -11.43 0.89
C ASP A 343 -17.39 -10.66 2.14
N TRP A 344 -16.11 -10.78 2.46
CA TRP A 344 -15.55 -10.29 3.72
C TRP A 344 -14.64 -9.09 3.47
N PRO A 345 -14.93 -7.92 4.04
CA PRO A 345 -14.03 -6.77 3.97
C PRO A 345 -12.64 -7.06 4.52
N LEU A 346 -11.63 -6.54 3.83
CA LEU A 346 -10.26 -6.37 4.30
C LEU A 346 -9.88 -4.92 4.12
N HIS A 347 -9.63 -4.19 5.20
CA HIS A 347 -9.42 -2.74 5.13
C HIS A 347 -8.52 -2.19 6.24
N CYS A 348 -7.98 -0.99 6.03
CA CYS A 348 -7.35 -0.24 7.11
C CYS A 348 -8.39 0.20 8.14
N HIS A 349 -8.08 0.10 9.43
CA HIS A 349 -9.00 0.47 10.51
C HIS A 349 -8.77 1.89 11.06
N MET A 350 -7.99 2.72 10.37
CA MET A 350 -8.07 4.17 10.53
C MET A 350 -9.23 4.68 9.68
N THR A 351 -10.21 5.34 10.30
CA THR A 351 -11.48 5.70 9.65
C THR A 351 -11.29 6.58 8.43
N HIS A 352 -10.30 7.48 8.47
CA HIS A 352 -9.94 8.32 7.32
C HIS A 352 -9.42 7.50 6.12
N HIS A 353 -8.75 6.37 6.38
CA HIS A 353 -8.01 5.62 5.35
C HIS A 353 -8.93 4.76 4.47
N ILE A 354 -10.18 4.59 4.90
CA ILE A 354 -11.25 3.93 4.16
C ILE A 354 -12.19 4.96 3.50
N MET A 355 -11.71 6.19 3.33
CA MET A 355 -12.41 7.24 2.59
C MET A 355 -11.55 7.60 1.39
N ASN A 356 -12.19 7.78 0.23
CA ASN A 356 -11.52 8.35 -0.93
C ASN A 356 -11.44 9.87 -0.77
N GLN A 357 -10.36 10.49 -1.27
CA GLN A 357 -10.16 11.94 -1.51
C GLN A 357 -10.98 12.90 -0.64
N MET A 358 -10.90 12.74 0.68
CA MET A 358 -11.50 13.65 1.65
C MET A 358 -10.75 14.98 1.66
N GLY A 359 -11.48 16.09 1.75
CA GLY A 359 -10.91 17.40 2.05
C GLY A 359 -11.10 17.75 3.53
N HIS A 360 -10.08 18.29 4.18
CA HIS A 360 -10.09 18.61 5.61
C HIS A 360 -10.47 20.06 5.95
N GLU A 361 -10.63 20.90 4.94
CA GLU A 361 -10.89 22.33 5.13
C GLU A 361 -12.39 22.68 5.27
N PHE A 362 -13.28 21.69 5.22
CA PHE A 362 -14.72 21.92 5.33
C PHE A 362 -15.20 21.88 6.78
N PRO A 363 -16.03 22.86 7.22
CA PRO A 363 -16.58 22.85 8.56
C PRO A 363 -17.55 21.68 8.75
N ASN A 364 -17.59 21.13 9.98
CA ASN A 364 -18.56 20.12 10.35
C ASN A 364 -19.98 20.73 10.40
N MET A 365 -20.88 20.20 9.58
CA MET A 365 -22.27 20.66 9.48
C MET A 365 -23.29 19.72 10.16
N VAL A 366 -22.83 18.67 10.84
CA VAL A 366 -23.70 17.72 11.55
C VAL A 366 -24.52 18.46 12.62
N GLY A 367 -25.84 18.40 12.52
CA GLY A 367 -26.78 19.03 13.46
C GLY A 367 -26.99 20.53 13.27
N VAL A 368 -26.47 21.14 12.19
CA VAL A 368 -26.69 22.56 11.89
C VAL A 368 -28.01 22.74 11.12
N ASN A 369 -28.93 23.55 11.65
CA ASN A 369 -30.15 23.93 10.91
C ASN A 369 -29.77 24.80 9.69
N LYS A 370 -30.05 24.26 8.51
CA LYS A 370 -29.66 24.83 7.22
C LYS A 370 -30.83 25.38 6.39
N GLU A 371 -32.01 25.58 6.98
CA GLU A 371 -33.16 26.12 6.25
C GLU A 371 -32.79 27.40 5.47
N GLY A 372 -32.94 27.35 4.15
CA GLY A 372 -32.58 28.45 3.24
C GLY A 372 -31.07 28.68 3.02
N LEU A 373 -30.16 27.89 3.60
CA LEU A 373 -28.71 28.03 3.38
C LEU A 373 -28.33 27.74 1.93
N ASP A 374 -28.74 26.60 1.39
CA ASP A 374 -28.47 26.21 0.00
C ASP A 374 -29.06 27.24 -0.98
N GLU A 375 -30.25 27.78 -0.68
CA GLU A 375 -30.94 28.79 -1.50
C GLU A 375 -30.21 30.15 -1.51
N ARG A 376 -29.61 30.54 -0.38
CA ARG A 376 -28.82 31.77 -0.25
C ARG A 376 -27.44 31.66 -0.88
N VAL A 377 -26.84 30.47 -0.86
CA VAL A 377 -25.45 30.24 -1.32
C VAL A 377 -25.37 29.86 -2.79
N ARG A 378 -26.32 29.08 -3.33
CA ARG A 378 -26.34 28.67 -4.75
C ARG A 378 -26.22 29.81 -5.76
N PRO A 379 -26.81 31.00 -5.57
CA PRO A 379 -26.62 32.13 -6.48
C PRO A 379 -25.16 32.61 -6.57
N LEU A 380 -24.35 32.40 -5.52
CA LEU A 380 -22.94 32.79 -5.46
C LEU A 380 -22.00 31.65 -5.85
N LEU A 381 -22.36 30.41 -5.49
CA LEU A 381 -21.62 29.20 -5.77
C LEU A 381 -22.60 28.12 -6.28
N PRO A 382 -22.85 28.05 -7.60
CA PRO A 382 -23.88 27.17 -8.17
C PRO A 382 -23.66 25.67 -7.89
N SER A 383 -22.42 25.26 -7.61
CA SER A 383 -22.04 23.89 -7.25
C SER A 383 -22.12 23.60 -5.76
N TYR A 384 -22.52 24.56 -4.92
CA TYR A 384 -22.64 24.35 -3.48
C TYR A 384 -23.84 23.45 -3.15
N MET A 385 -23.56 22.44 -2.32
CA MET A 385 -24.57 21.61 -1.67
C MET A 385 -24.11 21.36 -0.24
N THR A 386 -24.99 21.63 0.73
CA THR A 386 -24.70 21.33 2.13
C THR A 386 -24.62 19.81 2.31
N MET A 387 -23.47 19.34 2.80
CA MET A 387 -23.23 17.96 3.18
C MET A 387 -23.22 17.82 4.70
N GLY A 388 -23.52 16.64 5.23
CA GLY A 388 -23.18 16.32 6.62
C GLY A 388 -24.27 16.55 7.67
N GLU A 389 -25.44 17.11 7.35
CA GLU A 389 -26.43 17.53 8.37
C GLU A 389 -26.87 16.40 9.32
N THR A 390 -27.23 15.25 8.76
CA THR A 390 -27.65 14.04 9.52
C THR A 390 -26.56 12.96 9.53
N GLY A 391 -25.35 13.30 9.06
CA GLY A 391 -24.22 12.40 8.84
C GLY A 391 -23.51 12.68 7.51
N MET A 392 -22.29 12.16 7.37
CA MET A 392 -21.45 12.33 6.17
C MET A 392 -21.67 11.24 5.11
N ASP A 393 -22.75 10.46 5.23
CA ASP A 393 -23.09 9.45 4.23
C ASP A 393 -23.50 10.15 2.92
N MET A 394 -22.71 9.91 1.88
CA MET A 394 -22.93 10.49 0.56
C MET A 394 -23.99 9.72 -0.23
N GLY A 395 -24.33 8.47 0.14
CA GLY A 395 -25.35 7.63 -0.49
C GLY A 395 -25.50 7.85 -2.00
N LYS A 396 -26.72 8.11 -2.46
CA LYS A 396 -27.01 8.49 -3.86
C LYS A 396 -26.70 9.95 -4.18
N MET A 397 -26.50 10.82 -3.19
CA MET A 397 -26.13 12.23 -3.41
C MET A 397 -24.79 12.36 -4.16
N ALA A 398 -23.86 11.42 -3.96
CA ALA A 398 -22.61 11.36 -4.71
C ALA A 398 -22.81 11.26 -6.24
N GLU A 399 -23.93 10.74 -6.73
CA GLU A 399 -24.18 10.59 -8.18
C GLU A 399 -24.59 11.89 -8.86
N VAL A 400 -25.14 12.84 -8.09
CA VAL A 400 -25.64 14.12 -8.58
C VAL A 400 -24.72 15.29 -8.20
N MET A 401 -23.70 15.03 -7.38
CA MET A 401 -22.70 16.02 -7.00
C MET A 401 -21.72 16.28 -8.15
N PRO A 402 -21.57 17.53 -8.61
CA PRO A 402 -20.51 17.88 -9.55
C PRO A 402 -19.17 17.90 -8.82
N TYR A 403 -18.28 16.97 -9.17
CA TYR A 403 -16.88 16.99 -8.71
C TYR A 403 -16.00 17.73 -9.72
N PRO A 404 -14.88 18.35 -9.27
CA PRO A 404 -13.82 18.73 -10.19
C PRO A 404 -13.42 17.54 -11.05
N ARG A 405 -13.01 17.80 -12.30
CA ARG A 405 -12.46 16.72 -13.16
C ARG A 405 -11.33 16.00 -12.41
N ASN A 406 -11.12 14.72 -12.68
CA ASN A 406 -10.01 13.96 -12.09
C ASN A 406 -10.05 13.94 -10.55
N THR A 407 -11.22 13.66 -9.99
CA THR A 407 -11.49 13.56 -8.56
C THR A 407 -12.40 12.36 -8.35
N ILE A 408 -12.21 11.63 -7.25
CA ILE A 408 -13.05 10.48 -6.89
C ILE A 408 -13.92 10.80 -5.68
N SER A 409 -15.14 10.26 -5.67
CA SER A 409 -16.05 10.45 -4.55
C SER A 409 -15.63 9.61 -3.35
N MET A 410 -16.01 10.05 -2.16
CA MET A 410 -15.82 9.38 -0.87
C MET A 410 -16.54 8.02 -0.74
N LYS A 411 -17.37 7.67 -1.72
CA LYS A 411 -18.19 6.47 -1.79
C LYS A 411 -17.42 5.31 -2.45
N GLY A 412 -17.73 4.09 -2.04
CA GLY A 412 -17.18 2.86 -2.62
C GLY A 412 -17.94 2.37 -3.85
N ALA A 413 -18.13 1.04 -3.92
CA ALA A 413 -18.85 0.35 -4.99
C ALA A 413 -20.35 0.17 -4.67
N PRO A 414 -21.20 -0.01 -5.69
CA PRO A 414 -22.54 -0.58 -5.49
C PRO A 414 -22.43 -1.94 -4.79
N GLY A 415 -23.21 -2.15 -3.75
CA GLY A 415 -23.31 -3.40 -3.00
C GLY A 415 -24.49 -4.28 -3.43
N PRO A 416 -24.60 -5.50 -2.89
CA PRO A 416 -25.63 -6.47 -3.29
C PRO A 416 -27.05 -6.12 -2.82
N PHE A 417 -27.21 -5.11 -1.95
CA PHE A 417 -28.50 -4.72 -1.35
C PHE A 417 -29.15 -3.47 -1.96
N GLY A 418 -28.76 -3.10 -3.20
CA GLY A 418 -29.39 -1.99 -3.93
C GLY A 418 -28.95 -0.59 -3.47
N ASP A 419 -27.90 -0.52 -2.66
CA ASP A 419 -27.21 0.70 -2.24
C ASP A 419 -25.70 0.52 -2.39
N TYR A 420 -24.89 1.41 -1.82
CA TYR A 420 -23.44 1.39 -1.93
C TYR A 420 -22.74 1.01 -0.64
N ILE A 421 -21.56 0.44 -0.82
CA ILE A 421 -20.58 0.25 0.26
C ILE A 421 -20.01 1.64 0.58
N SER A 422 -20.24 2.12 1.79
CA SER A 422 -19.82 3.44 2.27
C SER A 422 -18.33 3.50 2.66
N MET A 423 -17.49 2.67 2.05
CA MET A 423 -16.03 2.61 2.27
C MET A 423 -15.32 2.70 0.92
N GLY A 424 -14.24 3.48 0.85
CA GLY A 424 -13.31 3.63 -0.27
C GLY A 424 -11.86 3.39 0.16
N GLY A 425 -10.89 3.87 -0.61
CA GLY A 425 -9.48 3.92 -0.20
C GLY A 425 -8.83 2.54 0.01
N LEU A 426 -8.20 2.36 1.17
CA LEU A 426 -7.56 1.11 1.62
C LEU A 426 -8.58 0.04 2.02
N PHE A 427 -9.30 -0.45 1.02
CA PHE A 427 -10.33 -1.46 1.17
C PHE A 427 -10.24 -2.46 0.01
N THR A 428 -10.48 -3.74 0.30
CA THR A 428 -10.77 -4.78 -0.70
C THR A 428 -11.68 -5.82 -0.08
N ILE A 429 -12.12 -6.80 -0.87
CA ILE A 429 -13.03 -7.86 -0.47
C ILE A 429 -12.34 -9.20 -0.62
N VAL A 430 -12.26 -9.98 0.46
CA VAL A 430 -11.96 -11.40 0.43
C VAL A 430 -13.23 -12.15 0.05
N LYS A 431 -13.24 -12.76 -1.14
CA LYS A 431 -14.39 -13.49 -1.68
C LYS A 431 -14.15 -14.98 -1.49
N VAL A 432 -14.83 -15.59 -0.52
CA VAL A 432 -14.74 -17.04 -0.24
C VAL A 432 -15.93 -17.76 -0.87
N ARG A 433 -15.67 -18.79 -1.68
CA ARG A 433 -16.70 -19.58 -2.38
C ARG A 433 -16.57 -21.08 -2.11
N ASP A 434 -17.71 -21.73 -1.92
CA ASP A 434 -17.82 -23.19 -1.85
C ASP A 434 -17.51 -23.83 -3.22
N GLN A 435 -18.11 -23.26 -4.28
CA GLN A 435 -17.91 -23.65 -5.66
C GLN A 435 -17.25 -22.51 -6.42
N LEU A 436 -15.99 -22.72 -6.78
CA LEU A 436 -15.21 -21.76 -7.55
C LEU A 436 -14.87 -22.35 -8.92
N LYS A 437 -15.23 -21.62 -9.98
CA LYS A 437 -14.90 -22.01 -11.38
C LYS A 437 -13.45 -21.72 -11.72
N SER A 438 -12.96 -20.56 -11.30
CA SER A 438 -11.59 -20.08 -11.52
C SER A 438 -11.18 -19.14 -10.38
N TYR A 439 -9.88 -19.10 -10.08
CA TYR A 439 -9.31 -18.11 -9.16
C TYR A 439 -9.01 -16.76 -9.84
N ASP A 440 -9.09 -16.70 -11.17
CA ASP A 440 -8.67 -15.54 -11.96
C ASP A 440 -9.85 -14.64 -12.38
N GLU A 441 -11.08 -14.99 -11.98
CA GLU A 441 -12.30 -14.26 -12.29
C GLU A 441 -13.01 -13.82 -11.00
N ASP A 442 -13.67 -12.67 -11.02
CA ASP A 442 -14.56 -12.27 -9.92
C ASP A 442 -15.79 -13.19 -9.90
N PRO A 443 -16.03 -13.95 -8.81
CA PRO A 443 -17.17 -14.85 -8.71
C PRO A 443 -18.52 -14.12 -8.50
N GLY A 444 -18.55 -12.78 -8.51
CA GLY A 444 -19.73 -11.97 -8.26
C GLY A 444 -20.04 -11.82 -6.77
N TRP A 445 -21.23 -11.34 -6.43
CA TRP A 445 -21.67 -11.18 -5.05
C TRP A 445 -22.02 -12.51 -4.38
N TYR A 446 -21.69 -12.64 -3.09
CA TYR A 446 -22.09 -13.79 -2.29
C TYR A 446 -23.62 -13.87 -2.17
N LYS A 447 -24.16 -15.08 -2.35
CA LYS A 447 -25.59 -15.34 -2.16
C LYS A 447 -25.83 -15.76 -0.71
N HIS A 448 -26.32 -14.82 0.08
CA HIS A 448 -26.64 -15.07 1.48
C HIS A 448 -27.72 -16.17 1.63
N PRO A 449 -27.51 -17.18 2.49
CA PRO A 449 -28.54 -18.14 2.81
C PRO A 449 -29.80 -17.47 3.41
N ALA A 450 -30.96 -18.14 3.26
CA ALA A 450 -32.20 -17.64 3.83
C ALA A 450 -32.09 -17.50 5.36
N GLY A 451 -32.54 -16.36 5.90
CA GLY A 451 -32.50 -16.08 7.34
C GLY A 451 -31.15 -15.64 7.89
N THR A 452 -30.10 -15.51 7.07
CA THR A 452 -28.77 -15.04 7.52
C THR A 452 -28.47 -13.58 7.18
N VAL A 453 -29.47 -12.84 6.71
CA VAL A 453 -29.38 -11.41 6.42
C VAL A 453 -30.15 -10.67 7.50
N ALA A 454 -29.49 -9.71 8.15
CA ALA A 454 -30.18 -8.79 9.05
C ALA A 454 -31.15 -7.91 8.23
N LEU A 455 -32.43 -8.00 8.56
CA LEU A 455 -33.51 -7.25 7.93
C LEU A 455 -34.28 -6.48 9.01
N PRO A 456 -35.12 -5.50 8.64
CA PRO A 456 -35.97 -4.82 9.61
C PRO A 456 -36.75 -5.84 10.46
N ALA A 457 -36.64 -5.70 11.78
CA ALA A 457 -37.35 -6.58 12.71
C ALA A 457 -38.87 -6.46 12.51
N THR A 458 -39.58 -7.59 12.55
CA THR A 458 -41.05 -7.54 12.45
C THR A 458 -41.66 -7.01 13.75
N ASN A 459 -42.84 -6.41 13.68
CA ASN A 459 -43.58 -6.02 14.88
C ASN A 459 -43.84 -7.19 15.84
N ALA A 460 -43.93 -8.42 15.32
CA ALA A 460 -44.08 -9.61 16.13
C ALA A 460 -42.79 -9.94 16.90
N ASP A 461 -41.63 -9.88 16.24
CA ASP A 461 -40.32 -10.06 16.90
C ASP A 461 -40.11 -9.02 17.99
N LEU A 462 -40.33 -7.74 17.66
CA LEU A 462 -40.19 -6.63 18.62
C LEU A 462 -41.08 -6.82 19.86
N ARG A 463 -42.36 -7.21 19.66
CA ARG A 463 -43.27 -7.48 20.78
C ARG A 463 -42.89 -8.73 21.58
N ARG A 464 -42.49 -9.81 20.90
CA ARG A 464 -42.03 -11.06 21.52
C ARG A 464 -40.87 -10.76 22.47
N ASP A 465 -39.97 -9.89 22.05
CA ASP A 465 -38.74 -9.56 22.77
C ASP A 465 -38.89 -8.32 23.68
N GLY A 466 -40.12 -7.80 23.85
CA GLY A 466 -40.43 -6.72 24.78
C GLY A 466 -39.96 -5.32 24.36
N ILE A 467 -39.66 -5.09 23.08
CA ILE A 467 -39.23 -3.80 22.54
C ILE A 467 -40.47 -2.94 22.21
N ASP A 468 -40.76 -1.95 23.05
CA ASP A 468 -41.90 -1.04 22.86
C ASP A 468 -41.58 0.14 21.92
N LEU A 469 -42.14 0.10 20.72
CA LEU A 469 -42.02 1.17 19.72
C LEU A 469 -42.71 2.48 20.12
N LYS A 470 -43.71 2.46 21.03
CA LYS A 470 -44.39 3.69 21.48
C LYS A 470 -43.51 4.55 22.38
N ALA A 471 -42.64 3.92 23.19
CA ALA A 471 -41.65 4.64 23.99
C ALA A 471 -40.59 5.34 23.12
N LEU A 472 -40.24 4.76 21.96
CA LEU A 472 -39.27 5.31 21.02
C LEU A 472 -39.83 6.49 20.20
N ALA A 473 -41.11 6.44 19.79
CA ALA A 473 -41.76 7.54 19.07
C ALA A 473 -41.86 8.84 19.90
N ASN A 474 -41.99 8.73 21.22
CA ASN A 474 -42.02 9.88 22.13
C ASN A 474 -40.62 10.50 22.34
N ALA A 475 -39.54 9.75 22.16
CA ALA A 475 -38.17 10.27 22.28
C ALA A 475 -37.76 11.11 21.05
N SER A 476 -38.24 10.77 19.85
CA SER A 476 -38.03 11.57 18.63
C SER A 476 -38.85 12.86 18.61
N ALA A 477 -39.97 12.94 19.33
CA ALA A 477 -40.80 14.14 19.41
C ALA A 477 -40.24 15.21 20.38
N HIS A 478 -39.34 14.85 21.30
CA HIS A 478 -38.70 15.80 22.22
C HIS A 478 -37.45 16.50 21.65
N ALA A 479 -37.08 16.23 20.40
CA ALA A 479 -36.01 16.92 19.68
C ALA A 479 -36.49 18.13 18.87
N GLU A 480 -37.80 18.44 18.87
CA GLU A 480 -38.32 19.72 18.39
C GLU A 480 -38.25 20.77 19.53
N HIS A 481 -37.24 21.65 19.43
CA HIS A 481 -37.11 22.98 20.07
C HIS A 481 -37.52 23.17 21.55
N PRO A 482 -36.57 23.56 22.43
CA PRO A 482 -36.83 24.64 23.38
C PRO A 482 -36.47 25.98 22.71
N ASP A 483 -37.46 26.63 22.11
CA ASP A 483 -37.42 28.09 22.02
C ASP A 483 -37.37 28.65 23.44
N GLY A 484 -36.26 29.29 23.82
CA GLY A 484 -36.21 30.05 25.06
C GLY A 484 -34.83 30.24 25.66
N CYS A 485 -34.38 31.49 25.63
CA CYS A 485 -33.44 32.10 26.56
C CYS A 485 -31.96 31.77 26.42
N TYR A 486 -31.27 32.53 25.57
CA TYR A 486 -30.01 33.19 25.95
C TYR A 486 -29.99 34.62 25.39
N HIS A 487 -30.54 35.55 26.16
CA HIS A 487 -30.05 36.92 26.20
C HIS A 487 -28.92 36.94 27.23
N GLU A 488 -27.69 37.17 26.77
CA GLU A 488 -26.72 38.17 27.26
C GLU A 488 -25.39 38.06 26.51
#